data_AF-A0A7I7L2L1-F1
#
_entry.id   AF-A0A7I7L2L1-F1
#
_cell.length_a   1.000
_cell.length_b   1.000
_cell.length_c   1.000
_cell.angle_alpha   90.00
_cell.angle_beta   90.00
_cell.angle_gamma   90.00
#
_symmetry.space_group_name_H-M   'P 1'
#
loop_
_entity.id
_entity.type
_entity.pdbx_description
1 polymer ?
#
loop_
_entity_poly.entity_id
_entity_poly.type
_entity_poly.pdbx_seq_one_letter_code
_entity_poly.pdbx_strand_id
1 'polypeptide(L)'
;MTTKDKYTEIPAPYSWEVPSAGDARFTWEYDDGRARLLSLYQKGKDKQWDAQSRIDWTQDVDPMNPIELPDEFHPLFGSPMWDASDEARRAEMRQHFQAWQLSQFLHGEQGAMVCAAKIVEVVPDLDAKFYAATQTMDEARHVEAFSRFLQDKVDMVYPINKHLTALLDDTLRDSRWDMPYLGMQVLIEGLALAAFGVLRDMSAQDSLARKVLAYVMQDEARHVAFGRISLKDYYSALTEAERGEREEFVVDACYLMRDRFRGEEVFETLGMDVQACAEWVDTSPLMIQFRSHLFSRIVPIVKDIGLWGDKVQKAFRDMGVLDMAGLDIEALMKADEDQATALDRAHAEMADRAVEVDEVIAAGAS
;
A
#
# COMPACT_ATOMS: atom_id res chain seq x y z
N MET A 1 9.81 18.10 15.17
CA MET A 1 9.83 17.25 16.38
C MET A 1 10.33 15.87 15.98
N THR A 2 10.86 15.07 16.89
CA THR A 2 11.31 13.71 16.55
C THR A 2 10.11 12.76 16.52
N THR A 3 10.04 11.85 15.54
CA THR A 3 9.03 10.78 15.51
C THR A 3 9.14 9.87 16.73
N LYS A 4 10.34 9.77 17.34
CA LYS A 4 10.60 8.98 18.54
C LYS A 4 9.60 9.23 19.67
N ASP A 5 9.20 10.47 19.87
CA ASP A 5 8.31 10.87 20.97
C ASP A 5 6.83 10.59 20.67
N LYS A 6 6.50 10.24 19.42
CA LYS A 6 5.14 9.91 18.96
C LYS A 6 4.88 8.41 18.87
N TYR A 7 5.90 7.58 19.04
CA TYR A 7 5.74 6.14 19.00
C TYR A 7 4.96 5.64 20.23
N THR A 8 3.97 4.77 20.02
CA THR A 8 3.29 4.03 21.10
C THR A 8 4.28 3.15 21.86
N GLU A 9 5.17 2.51 21.13
CA GLU A 9 6.36 1.83 21.64
C GLU A 9 7.55 2.16 20.73
N ILE A 10 8.63 2.67 21.32
CA ILE A 10 9.84 3.01 20.56
C ILE A 10 10.49 1.72 20.05
N PRO A 11 10.65 1.53 18.72
CA PRO A 11 11.28 0.34 18.18
C PRO A 11 12.69 0.11 18.74
N ALA A 12 13.00 -1.15 19.07
CA ALA A 12 14.32 -1.59 19.49
C ALA A 12 14.76 -2.81 18.65
N PRO A 13 15.78 -2.68 17.79
CA PRO A 13 16.58 -1.47 17.53
C PRO A 13 15.76 -0.36 16.82
N TYR A 14 16.19 0.90 16.98
CA TYR A 14 15.53 2.06 16.36
C TYR A 14 15.82 2.19 14.85
N SER A 15 16.65 1.30 14.32
CA SER A 15 16.94 1.14 12.91
C SER A 15 17.14 -0.35 12.61
N TRP A 16 16.74 -0.77 11.42
CA TRP A 16 16.90 -2.13 10.94
C TRP A 16 17.73 -2.13 9.66
N GLU A 17 18.71 -3.03 9.60
CA GLU A 17 19.60 -3.18 8.46
C GLU A 17 19.37 -4.53 7.76
N VAL A 18 19.16 -4.47 6.45
CA VAL A 18 19.15 -5.65 5.58
C VAL A 18 20.40 -5.58 4.69
N PRO A 19 21.26 -6.62 4.68
CA PRO A 19 22.41 -6.65 3.80
C PRO A 19 21.98 -6.51 2.33
N SER A 20 22.67 -5.66 1.57
CA SER A 20 22.49 -5.62 0.13
C SER A 20 22.96 -6.93 -0.49
N ALA A 21 22.09 -7.56 -1.28
CA ALA A 21 22.32 -8.83 -1.95
C ALA A 21 21.94 -8.74 -3.43
N GLY A 22 22.73 -9.39 -4.28
CA GLY A 22 22.63 -9.28 -5.74
C GLY A 22 23.76 -8.44 -6.32
N ASP A 23 23.94 -8.49 -7.64
CA ASP A 23 24.98 -7.75 -8.34
C ASP A 23 24.43 -6.42 -8.87
N ALA A 24 25.18 -5.34 -8.69
CA ALA A 24 24.92 -4.10 -9.42
C ALA A 24 25.12 -4.33 -10.92
N ARG A 25 24.10 -4.03 -11.73
CA ARG A 25 24.10 -4.30 -13.17
C ARG A 25 24.16 -3.04 -13.99
N PHE A 26 25.13 -3.01 -14.89
CA PHE A 26 25.28 -2.00 -15.94
C PHE A 26 24.95 -2.63 -17.29
N THR A 27 24.38 -1.83 -18.19
CA THR A 27 24.24 -2.17 -19.60
C THR A 27 24.72 -0.99 -20.44
N TRP A 28 25.21 -1.30 -21.64
CA TRP A 28 25.62 -0.36 -22.67
C TRP A 28 24.68 -0.44 -23.88
N GLU A 29 23.61 -1.22 -23.73
CA GLU A 29 22.48 -1.23 -24.64
C GLU A 29 21.57 -0.04 -24.31
N TYR A 30 21.41 0.86 -25.28
CA TYR A 30 20.64 2.09 -25.17
C TYR A 30 19.54 2.19 -26.24
N ASP A 31 19.36 1.15 -27.05
CA ASP A 31 18.27 1.06 -28.02
C ASP A 31 16.89 1.03 -27.32
N ASP A 32 15.83 1.13 -28.12
CA ASP A 32 14.46 1.16 -27.62
C ASP A 32 14.14 -0.15 -26.87
N GLY A 33 14.08 -0.07 -25.53
CA GLY A 33 13.64 -1.15 -24.65
C GLY A 33 12.16 -1.51 -24.86
N ARG A 34 11.54 -2.18 -23.87
CA ARG A 34 10.12 -2.56 -23.97
C ARG A 34 9.25 -1.30 -24.00
N ALA A 35 8.58 -1.08 -25.14
CA ALA A 35 7.72 0.08 -25.36
C ALA A 35 6.66 0.29 -24.25
N ARG A 36 6.15 -0.80 -23.66
CA ARG A 36 5.22 -0.75 -22.51
C ARG A 36 5.85 -0.12 -21.27
N LEU A 37 7.10 -0.46 -20.94
CA LEU A 37 7.80 0.11 -19.78
C LEU A 37 8.19 1.57 -20.02
N LEU A 38 8.62 1.90 -21.24
CA LEU A 38 8.90 3.29 -21.60
C LEU A 38 7.63 4.16 -21.56
N SER A 39 6.48 3.61 -21.95
CA SER A 39 5.19 4.31 -21.80
C SER A 39 4.82 4.52 -20.34
N LEU A 40 5.02 3.52 -19.47
CA LEU A 40 4.83 3.68 -18.03
C LEU A 40 5.77 4.74 -17.46
N TYR A 41 7.02 4.77 -17.88
CA TYR A 41 8.00 5.78 -17.46
C TYR A 41 7.57 7.19 -17.87
N GLN A 42 7.13 7.37 -19.12
CA GLN A 42 6.61 8.66 -19.57
C GLN A 42 5.38 9.09 -18.76
N LYS A 43 4.41 8.18 -18.54
CA LYS A 43 3.25 8.44 -17.70
C LYS A 43 3.63 8.83 -16.27
N GLY A 44 4.60 8.14 -15.68
CA GLY A 44 5.08 8.42 -14.32
C GLY A 44 5.69 9.82 -14.21
N LYS A 45 6.46 10.27 -15.21
CA LYS A 45 6.95 11.65 -15.27
C LYS A 45 5.83 12.67 -15.43
N ASP A 46 4.88 12.41 -16.34
CA ASP A 46 3.81 13.36 -16.66
C ASP A 46 2.84 13.57 -15.48
N LYS A 47 2.69 12.55 -14.61
CA LYS A 47 1.77 12.54 -13.47
C LYS A 47 2.47 12.78 -12.11
N GLN A 48 3.73 13.22 -12.10
CA GLN A 48 4.39 13.61 -10.86
C GLN A 48 3.60 14.70 -10.14
N TRP A 49 3.54 14.62 -8.81
CA TRP A 49 2.88 15.60 -7.96
C TRP A 49 3.73 15.92 -6.73
N ASP A 50 3.46 17.06 -6.09
CA ASP A 50 4.15 17.50 -4.88
C ASP A 50 3.18 17.46 -3.70
N ALA A 51 3.50 16.67 -2.67
CA ALA A 51 2.65 16.52 -1.50
C ALA A 51 2.45 17.83 -0.75
N GLN A 52 3.43 18.74 -0.76
CA GLN A 52 3.33 20.00 -0.03
C GLN A 52 2.29 20.94 -0.66
N SER A 53 2.25 21.03 -1.99
CA SER A 53 1.39 21.96 -2.72
C SER A 53 0.06 21.36 -3.18
N ARG A 54 0.00 20.03 -3.39
CA ARG A 54 -1.18 19.35 -3.92
C ARG A 54 -2.21 18.99 -2.86
N ILE A 55 -1.77 18.77 -1.61
CA ILE A 55 -2.63 18.39 -0.49
C ILE A 55 -2.85 19.61 0.40
N ASP A 56 -4.12 19.90 0.72
CA ASP A 56 -4.47 20.96 1.67
C ASP A 56 -4.24 20.49 3.11
N TRP A 57 -3.01 20.63 3.58
CA TRP A 57 -2.62 20.31 4.94
C TRP A 57 -3.18 21.27 6.00
N THR A 58 -3.92 22.32 5.63
CA THR A 58 -4.58 23.20 6.60
C THR A 58 -5.84 22.59 7.17
N GLN A 59 -6.42 21.60 6.49
CA GLN A 59 -7.60 20.85 6.95
C GLN A 59 -7.29 20.10 8.25
N ASP A 60 -8.16 20.29 9.26
CA ASP A 60 -8.11 19.54 10.51
C ASP A 60 -8.69 18.13 10.34
N VAL A 61 -8.28 17.21 11.20
CA VAL A 61 -8.83 15.86 11.31
C VAL A 61 -9.42 15.66 12.70
N ASP A 62 -10.41 14.77 12.83
CA ASP A 62 -10.86 14.32 14.15
C ASP A 62 -9.74 13.47 14.79
N PRO A 63 -9.16 13.87 15.94
CA PRO A 63 -8.10 13.09 16.58
C PRO A 63 -8.54 11.68 16.98
N MET A 64 -9.84 11.46 17.19
CA MET A 64 -10.40 10.16 17.56
C MET A 64 -10.87 9.32 16.36
N ASN A 65 -10.89 9.91 15.17
CA ASN A 65 -11.27 9.26 13.91
C ASN A 65 -10.55 9.93 12.72
N PRO A 66 -9.20 9.88 12.65
CA PRO A 66 -8.42 10.69 11.72
C PRO A 66 -8.66 10.36 10.24
N ILE A 67 -9.14 9.16 9.91
CA ILE A 67 -9.51 8.73 8.56
C ILE A 67 -11.01 8.96 8.29
N GLU A 68 -11.79 9.34 9.30
CA GLU A 68 -13.23 9.55 9.21
C GLU A 68 -13.99 8.31 8.70
N LEU A 69 -13.64 7.14 9.25
CA LEU A 69 -14.30 5.88 8.92
C LEU A 69 -15.55 5.65 9.79
N PRO A 70 -16.58 4.97 9.27
CA PRO A 70 -17.67 4.45 10.08
C PRO A 70 -17.22 3.36 11.06
N ASP A 71 -17.95 3.22 12.17
CA ASP A 71 -17.66 2.21 13.20
C ASP A 71 -17.67 0.78 12.66
N GLU A 72 -18.54 0.52 11.67
CA GLU A 72 -18.67 -0.77 11.01
C GLU A 72 -17.38 -1.24 10.32
N PHE A 73 -16.42 -0.33 10.10
CA PHE A 73 -15.10 -0.65 9.53
C PHE A 73 -14.03 -0.93 10.59
N HIS A 74 -14.35 -0.80 11.88
CA HIS A 74 -13.46 -1.22 12.94
C HIS A 74 -13.42 -2.76 13.02
N PRO A 75 -12.25 -3.41 13.10
CA PRO A 75 -12.12 -4.88 13.07
C PRO A 75 -12.82 -5.60 14.23
N LEU A 76 -13.03 -4.91 15.35
CA LEU A 76 -13.76 -5.45 16.51
C LEU A 76 -15.25 -5.10 16.51
N PHE A 77 -15.77 -4.40 15.49
CA PHE A 77 -17.18 -4.04 15.45
C PHE A 77 -18.09 -5.26 15.58
N GLY A 78 -19.10 -5.17 16.45
CA GLY A 78 -20.03 -6.27 16.78
C GLY A 78 -19.45 -7.39 17.64
N SER A 79 -18.20 -7.27 18.12
CA SER A 79 -17.62 -8.21 19.09
C SER A 79 -18.15 -7.94 20.50
N PRO A 80 -18.09 -8.92 21.41
CA PRO A 80 -18.36 -8.69 22.83
C PRO A 80 -17.49 -7.57 23.44
N MET A 81 -16.24 -7.42 22.98
CA MET A 81 -15.32 -6.38 23.45
C MET A 81 -15.76 -4.98 23.02
N TRP A 82 -16.27 -4.84 21.80
CA TRP A 82 -16.81 -3.59 21.29
C TRP A 82 -18.16 -3.23 21.92
N ASP A 83 -19.05 -4.20 22.05
CA ASP A 83 -20.38 -4.00 22.63
C ASP A 83 -20.34 -3.66 24.12
N ALA A 84 -19.35 -4.20 24.85
CA ALA A 84 -19.10 -3.87 26.24
C ALA A 84 -18.43 -2.50 26.46
N SER A 85 -17.87 -1.89 25.41
CA SER A 85 -17.17 -0.61 25.48
C SER A 85 -18.16 0.57 25.42
N ASP A 86 -17.87 1.64 26.17
CA ASP A 86 -18.57 2.91 26.03
C ASP A 86 -18.02 3.73 24.84
N GLU A 87 -18.64 4.89 24.58
CA GLU A 87 -18.25 5.73 23.44
C GLU A 87 -16.80 6.21 23.52
N ALA A 88 -16.33 6.56 24.72
CA ALA A 88 -14.95 7.02 24.91
C ALA A 88 -13.95 5.91 24.56
N ARG A 89 -14.23 4.68 25.01
CA ARG A 89 -13.39 3.52 24.72
C ARG A 89 -13.45 3.11 23.26
N ARG A 90 -14.61 3.20 22.59
CA ARG A 90 -14.73 2.96 21.14
C ARG A 90 -13.95 3.99 20.33
N ALA A 91 -14.00 5.26 20.74
CA ALA A 91 -13.22 6.34 20.15
C ALA A 91 -11.70 6.07 20.26
N GLU A 92 -11.24 5.64 21.43
CA GLU A 92 -9.83 5.24 21.64
C GLU A 92 -9.44 4.04 20.74
N MET A 93 -10.30 3.01 20.64
CA MET A 93 -10.07 1.88 19.74
C MET A 93 -9.93 2.33 18.27
N ARG A 94 -10.81 3.23 17.80
CA ARG A 94 -10.73 3.82 16.45
C ARG A 94 -9.42 4.56 16.23
N GLN A 95 -9.10 5.48 17.12
CA GLN A 95 -7.88 6.29 17.05
C GLN A 95 -6.64 5.41 16.91
N HIS A 96 -6.47 4.45 17.81
CA HIS A 96 -5.30 3.58 17.84
C HIS A 96 -5.25 2.67 16.61
N PHE A 97 -6.39 2.11 16.17
CA PHE A 97 -6.40 1.24 15.00
C PHE A 97 -6.06 1.99 13.71
N GLN A 98 -6.58 3.21 13.53
CA GLN A 98 -6.28 4.03 12.36
C GLN A 98 -4.84 4.55 12.37
N ALA A 99 -4.33 4.97 13.54
CA ALA A 99 -2.92 5.34 13.69
C ALA A 99 -1.98 4.18 13.37
N TRP A 100 -2.30 2.98 13.85
CA TRP A 100 -1.55 1.76 13.53
C TRP A 100 -1.58 1.47 12.03
N GLN A 101 -2.75 1.51 11.40
CA GLN A 101 -2.89 1.20 9.98
C GLN A 101 -2.08 2.16 9.10
N LEU A 102 -2.18 3.48 9.35
CA LEU A 102 -1.38 4.50 8.67
C LEU A 102 0.12 4.32 8.91
N SER A 103 0.51 3.90 10.12
CA SER A 103 1.92 3.58 10.42
C SER A 103 2.41 2.38 9.60
N GLN A 104 1.60 1.32 9.46
CA GLN A 104 1.97 0.17 8.63
C GLN A 104 2.06 0.51 7.13
N PHE A 105 1.32 1.52 6.66
CA PHE A 105 1.50 2.04 5.32
C PHE A 105 2.80 2.83 5.20
N LEU A 106 3.06 3.80 6.09
CA LEU A 106 4.33 4.54 6.12
C LEU A 106 5.55 3.60 6.05
N HIS A 107 5.56 2.56 6.89
CA HIS A 107 6.66 1.58 6.89
C HIS A 107 6.71 0.74 5.60
N GLY A 108 5.54 0.45 5.03
CA GLY A 108 5.40 -0.19 3.73
C GLY A 108 6.03 0.65 2.61
N GLU A 109 5.71 1.94 2.55
CA GLU A 109 6.24 2.86 1.53
C GLU A 109 7.73 3.06 1.67
N GLN A 110 8.25 3.10 2.90
CA GLN A 110 9.70 3.14 3.11
C GLN A 110 10.36 1.86 2.59
N GLY A 111 9.73 0.70 2.81
CA GLY A 111 10.17 -0.57 2.25
C GLY A 111 10.10 -0.57 0.71
N ALA A 112 9.03 -0.05 0.13
CA ALA A 112 8.83 0.08 -1.32
C ALA A 112 9.91 0.97 -1.93
N MET A 113 10.23 2.10 -1.30
CA MET A 113 11.30 3.00 -1.71
C MET A 113 12.66 2.27 -1.79
N VAL A 114 13.00 1.49 -0.77
CA VAL A 114 14.26 0.73 -0.73
C VAL A 114 14.25 -0.40 -1.78
N CYS A 115 13.12 -1.11 -1.93
CA CYS A 115 12.95 -2.14 -2.96
C CYS A 115 13.09 -1.57 -4.38
N ALA A 116 12.46 -0.43 -4.68
CA ALA A 116 12.55 0.24 -5.97
C ALA A 116 13.99 0.70 -6.26
N ALA A 117 14.69 1.26 -5.26
CA ALA A 117 16.10 1.60 -5.38
C ALA A 117 16.97 0.36 -5.65
N LYS A 118 16.70 -0.75 -4.98
CA LYS A 118 17.36 -2.04 -5.25
C LYS A 118 17.09 -2.51 -6.67
N ILE A 119 15.85 -2.41 -7.16
CA ILE A 119 15.50 -2.76 -8.54
C ILE A 119 16.35 -1.96 -9.53
N VAL A 120 16.51 -0.65 -9.32
CA VAL A 120 17.38 0.20 -10.16
C VAL A 120 18.80 -0.36 -10.21
N GLU A 121 19.33 -0.84 -9.09
CA GLU A 121 20.67 -1.42 -9.00
C GLU A 121 20.78 -2.77 -9.74
N VAL A 122 19.84 -3.70 -9.50
CA VAL A 122 20.00 -5.12 -9.86
C VAL A 122 19.31 -5.58 -11.14
N VAL A 123 18.33 -4.83 -11.66
CA VAL A 123 17.63 -5.23 -12.89
C VAL A 123 18.56 -5.16 -14.10
N PRO A 124 18.54 -6.12 -15.04
CA PRO A 124 19.44 -6.09 -16.20
C PRO A 124 19.07 -5.04 -17.25
N ASP A 125 17.77 -4.75 -17.43
CA ASP A 125 17.30 -3.89 -18.53
C ASP A 125 17.21 -2.41 -18.14
N LEU A 126 17.63 -1.52 -19.05
CA LEU A 126 17.67 -0.07 -18.79
C LEU A 126 16.28 0.56 -18.69
N ASP A 127 15.31 0.08 -19.47
CA ASP A 127 13.92 0.55 -19.44
C ASP A 127 13.27 0.37 -18.06
N ALA A 128 13.56 -0.76 -17.42
CA ALA A 128 13.12 -1.07 -16.08
C ALA A 128 13.83 -0.22 -15.03
N LYS A 129 15.12 0.09 -15.22
CA LYS A 129 15.85 1.05 -14.35
C LYS A 129 15.21 2.43 -14.41
N PHE A 130 14.81 2.92 -15.59
CA PHE A 130 14.15 4.23 -15.72
C PHE A 130 12.82 4.28 -14.96
N TYR A 131 12.01 3.24 -15.09
CA TYR A 131 10.75 3.18 -14.38
C TYR A 131 10.95 3.04 -12.86
N ALA A 132 11.81 2.11 -12.42
CA ALA A 132 12.09 1.92 -11.00
C ALA A 132 12.69 3.18 -10.32
N ALA A 133 13.46 3.98 -11.06
CA ALA A 133 13.96 5.27 -10.55
C ALA A 133 12.82 6.28 -10.35
N THR A 134 11.81 6.25 -11.22
CA THR A 134 10.58 7.05 -11.05
C THR A 134 9.80 6.56 -9.85
N GLN A 135 9.61 5.25 -9.71
CA GLN A 135 8.96 4.66 -8.54
C GLN A 135 9.69 5.03 -7.24
N THR A 136 11.02 4.98 -7.21
CA THR A 136 11.80 5.39 -6.02
C THR A 136 11.48 6.82 -5.58
N MET A 137 11.26 7.73 -6.54
CA MET A 137 10.80 9.10 -6.26
C MET A 137 9.35 9.12 -5.77
N ASP A 138 8.47 8.32 -6.37
CA ASP A 138 7.06 8.18 -5.95
C ASP A 138 6.97 7.74 -4.48
N GLU A 139 7.69 6.68 -4.10
CA GLU A 139 7.68 6.17 -2.73
C GLU A 139 8.28 7.14 -1.71
N ALA A 140 9.29 7.92 -2.11
CA ALA A 140 9.83 8.97 -1.25
C ALA A 140 8.75 10.01 -0.89
N ARG A 141 7.87 10.36 -1.84
CA ARG A 141 6.73 11.26 -1.62
C ARG A 141 5.62 10.60 -0.81
N HIS A 142 5.39 9.30 -0.99
CA HIS A 142 4.42 8.57 -0.16
C HIS A 142 4.86 8.54 1.30
N VAL A 143 6.15 8.26 1.56
CA VAL A 143 6.75 8.36 2.90
C VAL A 143 6.60 9.77 3.47
N GLU A 144 6.87 10.82 2.68
CA GLU A 144 6.67 12.20 3.10
C GLU A 144 5.20 12.46 3.51
N ALA A 145 4.24 12.09 2.65
CA ALA A 145 2.82 12.33 2.88
C ALA A 145 2.29 11.58 4.13
N PHE A 146 2.55 10.28 4.26
CA PHE A 146 2.11 9.52 5.42
C PHE A 146 2.82 9.95 6.71
N SER A 147 4.12 10.26 6.64
CA SER A 147 4.87 10.76 7.80
C SER A 147 4.30 12.09 8.27
N ARG A 148 3.99 13.01 7.35
CA ARG A 148 3.36 14.29 7.69
C ARG A 148 1.96 14.09 8.27
N PHE A 149 1.15 13.21 7.70
CA PHE A 149 -0.18 12.92 8.23
C PHE A 149 -0.10 12.36 9.66
N LEU A 150 0.77 11.38 9.90
CA LEU A 150 0.96 10.79 11.23
C LEU A 150 1.50 11.80 12.24
N GLN A 151 2.47 12.63 11.85
CA GLN A 151 3.09 13.59 12.75
C GLN A 151 2.23 14.82 13.02
N ASP A 152 1.66 15.44 11.99
CA ASP A 152 0.98 16.72 12.13
C ASP A 152 -0.51 16.57 12.46
N LYS A 153 -1.13 15.42 12.10
CA LYS A 153 -2.58 15.23 12.19
C LYS A 153 -2.98 14.18 13.23
N VAL A 154 -2.33 13.02 13.23
CA VAL A 154 -2.67 11.91 14.15
C VAL A 154 -1.95 12.01 15.49
N ASP A 155 -0.71 12.50 15.48
CA ASP A 155 0.21 12.60 16.63
C ASP A 155 0.47 11.25 17.35
N MET A 156 0.42 10.14 16.60
CA MET A 156 0.65 8.79 17.12
C MET A 156 1.22 7.89 16.03
N VAL A 157 2.25 7.12 16.35
CA VAL A 157 2.91 6.20 15.42
C VAL A 157 3.07 4.82 16.07
N TYR A 158 2.82 3.76 15.32
CA TYR A 158 3.07 2.38 15.75
C TYR A 158 4.37 1.83 15.14
N PRO A 159 5.05 0.90 15.83
CA PRO A 159 6.15 0.15 15.24
C PRO A 159 5.69 -0.68 14.04
N ILE A 160 6.61 -1.00 13.14
CA ILE A 160 6.37 -1.94 12.04
C ILE A 160 5.96 -3.30 12.62
N ASN A 161 4.91 -3.92 12.07
CA ASN A 161 4.47 -5.23 12.53
C ASN A 161 5.41 -6.35 12.05
N LYS A 162 5.39 -7.48 12.77
CA LYS A 162 6.25 -8.64 12.48
C LYS A 162 6.06 -9.22 11.07
N HIS A 163 4.84 -9.15 10.53
CA HIS A 163 4.50 -9.72 9.23
C HIS A 163 5.07 -8.90 8.08
N LEU A 164 4.95 -7.57 8.13
CA LEU A 164 5.56 -6.67 7.16
C LEU A 164 7.09 -6.72 7.26
N THR A 165 7.64 -6.80 8.47
CA THR A 165 9.09 -6.96 8.68
C THR A 165 9.60 -8.22 7.98
N ALA A 166 8.95 -9.37 8.17
CA ALA A 166 9.33 -10.63 7.53
C ALA A 166 9.23 -10.55 6.00
N LEU A 167 8.14 -9.99 5.46
CA LEU A 167 7.95 -9.81 4.02
C LEU A 167 9.06 -8.94 3.40
N LEU A 168 9.39 -7.82 4.03
CA LEU A 168 10.46 -6.94 3.58
C LEU A 168 11.84 -7.62 3.68
N ASP A 169 12.09 -8.37 4.76
CA ASP A 169 13.34 -9.10 4.97
C ASP A 169 13.57 -10.14 3.87
N ASP A 170 12.57 -10.99 3.61
CA ASP A 170 12.64 -12.03 2.57
C ASP A 170 12.82 -11.41 1.17
N THR A 171 12.08 -10.33 0.88
CA THR A 171 12.16 -9.62 -0.41
C THR A 171 13.53 -8.97 -0.63
N LEU A 172 14.08 -8.32 0.40
CA LEU A 172 15.31 -7.54 0.30
C LEU A 172 16.58 -8.39 0.43
N ARG A 173 16.55 -9.53 1.12
CA ARG A 173 17.71 -10.42 1.24
C ARG A 173 17.95 -11.27 0.01
N ASP A 174 16.95 -11.46 -0.83
CA ASP A 174 17.10 -12.30 -2.01
C ASP A 174 18.06 -11.66 -3.03
N SER A 175 19.01 -12.46 -3.52
CA SER A 175 20.02 -12.01 -4.49
C SER A 175 19.52 -12.01 -5.93
N ARG A 176 18.38 -12.67 -6.20
CA ARG A 176 17.79 -12.79 -7.53
C ARG A 176 17.03 -11.49 -7.85
N TRP A 177 17.34 -10.89 -9.00
CA TRP A 177 16.87 -9.56 -9.37
C TRP A 177 15.34 -9.44 -9.50
N ASP A 178 14.65 -10.56 -9.76
CA ASP A 178 13.19 -10.62 -9.94
C ASP A 178 12.43 -10.70 -8.60
N MET A 179 13.12 -11.03 -7.50
CA MET A 179 12.45 -11.23 -6.21
C MET A 179 11.97 -9.92 -5.57
N PRO A 180 12.68 -8.77 -5.68
CA PRO A 180 12.11 -7.48 -5.34
C PRO A 180 10.81 -7.17 -6.08
N TYR A 181 10.72 -7.48 -7.39
CA TYR A 181 9.49 -7.32 -8.17
C TYR A 181 8.34 -8.17 -7.64
N LEU A 182 8.64 -9.44 -7.35
CA LEU A 182 7.63 -10.37 -6.88
C LEU A 182 7.14 -10.00 -5.48
N GLY A 183 8.06 -9.74 -4.55
CA GLY A 183 7.74 -9.40 -3.18
C GLY A 183 7.08 -8.03 -3.04
N MET A 184 7.65 -7.00 -3.66
CA MET A 184 7.15 -5.63 -3.49
C MET A 184 6.01 -5.33 -4.49
N GLN A 185 6.30 -5.32 -5.78
CA GLN A 185 5.35 -4.79 -6.78
C GLN A 185 4.12 -5.69 -7.00
N VAL A 186 4.27 -7.02 -6.90
CA VAL A 186 3.15 -7.94 -7.09
C VAL A 186 2.40 -8.21 -5.80
N LEU A 187 3.11 -8.47 -4.70
CA LEU A 187 2.50 -8.91 -3.45
C LEU A 187 2.20 -7.72 -2.51
N ILE A 188 3.21 -7.02 -1.99
CA ILE A 188 3.01 -5.96 -0.99
C ILE A 188 2.17 -4.79 -1.55
N GLU A 189 2.54 -4.24 -2.70
CA GLU A 189 1.83 -3.12 -3.32
C GLU A 189 0.45 -3.55 -3.85
N GLY A 190 0.35 -4.75 -4.44
CA GLY A 190 -0.94 -5.28 -4.89
C GLY A 190 -1.96 -5.35 -3.74
N LEU A 191 -1.51 -5.75 -2.56
CA LEU A 191 -2.31 -5.74 -1.33
C LEU A 191 -2.60 -4.31 -0.84
N ALA A 192 -1.58 -3.45 -0.84
CA ALA A 192 -1.67 -2.08 -0.35
C ALA A 192 -2.67 -1.26 -1.18
N LEU A 193 -2.61 -1.35 -2.52
CA LEU A 193 -3.53 -0.69 -3.43
C LEU A 193 -5.00 -1.03 -3.13
N ALA A 194 -5.30 -2.31 -2.86
CA ALA A 194 -6.65 -2.72 -2.47
C ALA A 194 -7.05 -2.17 -1.10
N ALA A 195 -6.14 -2.16 -0.12
CA ALA A 195 -6.39 -1.58 1.20
C ALA A 195 -6.63 -0.07 1.13
N PHE A 196 -5.80 0.67 0.38
CA PHE A 196 -5.98 2.10 0.14
C PHE A 196 -7.33 2.40 -0.51
N GLY A 197 -7.75 1.58 -1.48
CA GLY A 197 -9.05 1.72 -2.12
C GLY A 197 -10.20 1.65 -1.13
N VAL A 198 -10.19 0.65 -0.22
CA VAL A 198 -11.22 0.53 0.82
C VAL A 198 -11.26 1.76 1.72
N LEU A 199 -10.10 2.19 2.24
CA LEU A 199 -10.05 3.31 3.19
C LEU A 199 -10.45 4.62 2.51
N ARG A 200 -9.95 4.87 1.30
CA ARG A 200 -10.34 6.01 0.50
C ARG A 200 -11.84 6.01 0.29
N ASP A 201 -12.42 4.90 -0.18
CA ASP A 201 -13.83 4.85 -0.55
C ASP A 201 -14.76 5.00 0.64
N MET A 202 -14.37 4.49 1.81
CA MET A 202 -15.18 4.51 3.03
C MET A 202 -14.96 5.75 3.91
N SER A 203 -13.83 6.44 3.74
CA SER A 203 -13.60 7.75 4.36
C SER A 203 -14.55 8.82 3.82
N ALA A 204 -14.86 9.82 4.64
CA ALA A 204 -15.71 10.92 4.22
C ALA A 204 -15.17 11.63 2.96
N GLN A 205 -16.09 12.05 2.09
CA GLN A 205 -15.80 12.50 0.73
C GLN A 205 -14.79 13.66 0.64
N ASP A 206 -14.79 14.57 1.62
CA ASP A 206 -13.92 15.74 1.63
C ASP A 206 -12.78 15.62 2.65
N SER A 207 -12.61 14.46 3.30
CA SER A 207 -11.60 14.25 4.34
C SER A 207 -10.17 14.37 3.81
N LEU A 208 -9.26 14.82 4.67
CA LEU A 208 -7.84 14.91 4.34
C LEU A 208 -7.25 13.53 4.01
N ALA A 209 -7.64 12.50 4.78
CA ALA A 209 -7.18 11.14 4.57
C ALA A 209 -7.55 10.60 3.18
N ARG A 210 -8.79 10.86 2.71
CA ARG A 210 -9.23 10.47 1.37
C ARG A 210 -8.34 11.05 0.28
N LYS A 211 -7.98 12.33 0.39
CA LYS A 211 -7.13 13.04 -0.59
C LYS A 211 -5.72 12.45 -0.61
N VAL A 212 -5.12 12.21 0.55
CA VAL A 212 -3.80 11.57 0.68
C VAL A 212 -3.82 10.19 0.00
N LEU A 213 -4.78 9.34 0.38
CA LEU A 213 -4.91 7.99 -0.16
C LEU A 213 -5.14 7.98 -1.67
N ALA A 214 -5.97 8.89 -2.18
CA ALA A 214 -6.23 8.98 -3.61
C ALA A 214 -4.97 9.29 -4.44
N TYR A 215 -4.12 10.20 -3.96
CA TYR A 215 -2.90 10.58 -4.66
C TYR A 215 -1.84 9.47 -4.62
N VAL A 216 -1.66 8.80 -3.49
CA VAL A 216 -0.80 7.62 -3.39
C VAL A 216 -1.28 6.53 -4.36
N MET A 217 -2.58 6.21 -4.35
CA MET A 217 -3.16 5.19 -5.23
C MET A 217 -2.96 5.47 -6.73
N GLN A 218 -2.89 6.73 -7.14
CA GLN A 218 -2.64 7.11 -8.54
C GLN A 218 -1.29 6.56 -9.03
N ASP A 219 -0.32 6.47 -8.13
CA ASP A 219 1.04 6.01 -8.39
C ASP A 219 1.14 4.48 -8.28
N GLU A 220 0.56 3.90 -7.21
CA GLU A 220 0.55 2.46 -6.94
C GLU A 220 0.00 1.59 -8.08
N ALA A 221 -1.05 2.05 -8.77
CA ALA A 221 -1.60 1.31 -9.90
C ALA A 221 -0.56 1.08 -11.01
N ARG A 222 0.40 2.00 -11.17
CA ARG A 222 1.48 1.87 -12.15
C ARG A 222 2.61 0.98 -11.62
N HIS A 223 2.90 1.00 -10.32
CA HIS A 223 3.91 0.15 -9.70
C HIS A 223 3.55 -1.34 -9.81
N VAL A 224 2.28 -1.67 -9.56
CA VAL A 224 1.73 -3.00 -9.78
C VAL A 224 1.79 -3.40 -11.28
N ALA A 225 1.49 -2.47 -12.18
CA ALA A 225 1.63 -2.68 -13.63
C ALA A 225 3.06 -3.06 -14.02
N PHE A 226 4.03 -2.36 -13.44
CA PHE A 226 5.44 -2.54 -13.68
C PHE A 226 5.91 -3.93 -13.22
N GLY A 227 5.49 -4.38 -12.03
CA GLY A 227 5.72 -5.73 -11.54
C GLY A 227 5.20 -6.79 -12.51
N ARG A 228 3.93 -6.69 -12.87
CA ARG A 228 3.27 -7.63 -13.80
C ARG A 228 3.99 -7.70 -15.15
N ILE A 229 4.24 -6.56 -15.80
CA ILE A 229 4.84 -6.51 -17.14
C ILE A 229 6.28 -7.04 -17.10
N SER A 230 7.05 -6.70 -16.07
CA SER A 230 8.46 -7.09 -15.98
C SER A 230 8.63 -8.58 -15.73
N LEU A 231 7.78 -9.17 -14.88
CA LEU A 231 7.90 -10.58 -14.50
C LEU A 231 7.30 -11.54 -15.50
N LYS A 232 6.21 -11.17 -16.19
CA LYS A 232 5.48 -12.08 -17.07
C LYS A 232 6.36 -12.70 -18.16
N ASP A 233 7.16 -11.88 -18.82
CA ASP A 233 8.04 -12.35 -19.90
C ASP A 233 9.16 -13.23 -19.34
N TYR A 234 9.77 -12.83 -18.21
CA TYR A 234 10.86 -13.57 -17.58
C TYR A 234 10.40 -14.92 -17.02
N TYR A 235 9.25 -14.97 -16.34
CA TYR A 235 8.75 -16.19 -15.70
C TYR A 235 8.31 -17.26 -16.70
N SER A 236 7.97 -16.86 -17.93
CA SER A 236 7.72 -17.80 -19.03
C SER A 236 8.96 -18.63 -19.41
N ALA A 237 10.17 -18.13 -19.11
CA ALA A 237 11.44 -18.77 -19.44
C ALA A 237 12.06 -19.56 -18.26
N LEU A 238 11.47 -19.49 -17.06
CA LEU A 238 11.98 -20.22 -15.90
C LEU A 238 11.79 -21.73 -16.04
N THR A 239 12.76 -22.48 -15.51
CA THR A 239 12.61 -23.92 -15.28
C THR A 239 11.53 -24.20 -14.24
N GLU A 240 11.04 -25.44 -14.20
CA GLU A 240 10.06 -25.86 -13.19
C GLU A 240 10.60 -25.71 -11.75
N ALA A 241 11.89 -25.97 -11.54
CA ALA A 241 12.52 -25.81 -10.24
C ALA A 241 12.56 -24.33 -9.80
N GLU A 242 13.02 -23.44 -10.68
CA GLU A 242 13.08 -22.00 -10.39
C GLU A 242 11.68 -21.42 -10.16
N ARG A 243 10.69 -21.84 -10.96
CA ARG A 243 9.28 -21.48 -10.77
C ARG A 243 8.78 -21.97 -9.42
N GLY A 244 9.09 -23.21 -9.06
CA GLY A 244 8.76 -23.80 -7.77
C GLY A 244 9.25 -22.97 -6.58
N GLU A 245 10.47 -22.44 -6.65
CA GLU A 245 11.01 -21.56 -5.61
C GLU A 245 10.22 -20.24 -5.48
N ARG A 246 9.79 -19.65 -6.61
CA ARG A 246 8.95 -18.42 -6.59
C ARG A 246 7.56 -18.72 -6.05
N GLU A 247 7.00 -19.86 -6.39
CA GLU A 247 5.70 -20.28 -5.87
C GLU A 247 5.71 -20.53 -4.36
N GLU A 248 6.80 -21.07 -3.82
CA GLU A 248 6.99 -21.19 -2.36
C GLU A 248 7.02 -19.81 -1.70
N PHE A 249 7.80 -18.88 -2.25
CA PHE A 249 7.82 -17.51 -1.77
C PHE A 249 6.43 -16.85 -1.82
N VAL A 250 5.68 -17.00 -2.93
CA VAL A 250 4.31 -16.46 -3.04
C VAL A 250 3.40 -17.04 -1.96
N VAL A 251 3.46 -18.34 -1.70
CA VAL A 251 2.62 -18.99 -0.68
C VAL A 251 2.91 -18.42 0.70
N ASP A 252 4.18 -18.37 1.11
CA ASP A 252 4.58 -17.87 2.42
C ASP A 252 4.22 -16.39 2.59
N ALA A 253 4.53 -15.58 1.56
CA ALA A 253 4.21 -14.17 1.55
C ALA A 253 2.69 -13.91 1.62
N CYS A 254 1.86 -14.72 0.95
CA CYS A 254 0.41 -14.58 1.03
C CYS A 254 -0.14 -14.81 2.44
N TYR A 255 0.38 -15.78 3.18
CA TYR A 255 -0.02 -15.97 4.57
C TYR A 255 0.42 -14.81 5.48
N LEU A 256 1.64 -14.29 5.28
CA LEU A 256 2.09 -13.09 6.00
C LEU A 256 1.22 -11.86 5.68
N MET A 257 0.88 -11.65 4.40
CA MET A 257 0.02 -10.55 3.97
C MET A 257 -1.39 -10.62 4.55
N ARG A 258 -1.97 -11.83 4.64
CA ARG A 258 -3.26 -12.05 5.30
C ARG A 258 -3.21 -11.63 6.77
N ASP A 259 -2.14 -12.00 7.47
CA ASP A 259 -1.99 -11.78 8.90
C ASP A 259 -1.55 -10.34 9.25
N ARG A 260 -0.91 -9.64 8.30
CA ARG A 260 -0.46 -8.24 8.42
C ARG A 260 -1.57 -7.28 8.89
N PHE A 261 -2.84 -7.55 8.58
CA PHE A 261 -3.97 -6.68 8.91
C PHE A 261 -4.72 -7.07 10.19
N ARG A 262 -4.13 -7.88 11.08
CA ARG A 262 -4.77 -8.27 12.35
C ARG A 262 -4.81 -7.17 13.42
N GLY A 263 -3.80 -6.32 13.50
CA GLY A 263 -3.73 -5.25 14.50
C GLY A 263 -3.42 -5.71 15.93
N GLU A 264 -2.68 -6.82 16.10
CA GLU A 264 -2.35 -7.37 17.42
C GLU A 264 -1.67 -6.33 18.33
N GLU A 265 -0.79 -5.49 17.76
CA GLU A 265 -0.08 -4.43 18.51
C GLU A 265 -1.04 -3.39 19.09
N VAL A 266 -2.17 -3.13 18.43
CA VAL A 266 -3.20 -2.21 18.92
C VAL A 266 -3.87 -2.80 20.16
N PHE A 267 -4.24 -4.08 20.10
CA PHE A 267 -4.90 -4.75 21.21
C PHE A 267 -3.99 -4.85 22.43
N GLU A 268 -2.70 -5.10 22.22
CA GLU A 268 -1.69 -5.07 23.29
C GLU A 268 -1.56 -3.67 23.90
N THR A 269 -1.42 -2.63 23.07
CA THR A 269 -1.31 -1.23 23.53
C THR A 269 -2.52 -0.82 24.36
N LEU A 270 -3.71 -1.26 23.97
CA LEU A 270 -4.96 -0.95 24.65
C LEU A 270 -5.22 -1.84 25.88
N GLY A 271 -4.33 -2.79 26.21
CA GLY A 271 -4.49 -3.71 27.33
C GLY A 271 -5.68 -4.67 27.18
N MET A 272 -6.02 -5.01 25.93
CA MET A 272 -7.11 -5.93 25.60
C MET A 272 -6.61 -7.38 25.59
N ASP A 273 -7.52 -8.35 25.64
CA ASP A 273 -7.20 -9.76 25.42
C ASP A 273 -6.84 -9.97 23.94
N VAL A 274 -5.54 -9.97 23.64
CA VAL A 274 -5.01 -10.07 22.27
C VAL A 274 -5.50 -11.34 21.58
N GLN A 275 -5.56 -12.46 22.30
CA GLN A 275 -5.99 -13.73 21.71
C GLN A 275 -7.47 -13.66 21.33
N ALA A 276 -8.33 -13.22 22.24
CA ALA A 276 -9.76 -13.10 21.96
C ALA A 276 -10.04 -12.11 20.82
N CYS A 277 -9.28 -11.00 20.77
CA CYS A 277 -9.39 -10.01 19.69
C CYS A 277 -8.97 -10.60 18.35
N ALA A 278 -7.82 -11.28 18.29
CA ALA A 278 -7.34 -11.91 17.05
C ALA A 278 -8.30 -13.00 16.55
N GLU A 279 -8.86 -13.82 17.43
CA GLU A 279 -9.86 -14.83 17.09
C GLU A 279 -11.15 -14.21 16.51
N TRP A 280 -11.61 -13.08 17.07
CA TRP A 280 -12.71 -12.32 16.49
C TRP A 280 -12.35 -11.78 15.10
N VAL A 281 -11.19 -11.13 14.97
CA VAL A 281 -10.73 -10.56 13.71
C VAL A 281 -10.63 -11.62 12.61
N ASP A 282 -10.21 -12.84 12.93
CA ASP A 282 -10.13 -13.94 11.97
C ASP A 282 -11.49 -14.49 11.51
N THR A 283 -12.54 -14.34 12.32
CA THR A 283 -13.86 -14.90 12.05
C THR A 283 -14.93 -13.84 11.73
N SER A 284 -14.62 -12.56 11.91
CA SER A 284 -15.56 -11.48 11.68
C SER A 284 -15.96 -11.40 10.19
N PRO A 285 -17.26 -11.26 9.87
CA PRO A 285 -17.71 -11.14 8.48
C PRO A 285 -17.05 -10.00 7.72
N LEU A 286 -16.85 -8.85 8.40
CA LEU A 286 -16.14 -7.68 7.86
C LEU A 286 -14.73 -8.07 7.41
N MET A 287 -13.93 -8.67 8.29
CA MET A 287 -12.53 -8.95 7.98
C MET A 287 -12.37 -10.08 6.96
N ILE A 288 -13.30 -11.04 6.92
CA ILE A 288 -13.33 -12.05 5.86
C ILE A 288 -13.53 -11.38 4.49
N GLN A 289 -14.50 -10.47 4.38
CA GLN A 289 -14.75 -9.73 3.14
C GLN A 289 -13.59 -8.80 2.78
N PHE A 290 -13.06 -8.07 3.76
CA PHE A 290 -11.91 -7.18 3.59
C PHE A 290 -10.71 -7.95 3.07
N ARG A 291 -10.31 -9.05 3.73
CA ARG A 291 -9.20 -9.91 3.28
C ARG A 291 -9.47 -10.46 1.88
N SER A 292 -10.67 -10.94 1.59
CA SER A 292 -11.01 -11.41 0.24
C SER A 292 -10.80 -10.33 -0.82
N HIS A 293 -11.19 -9.09 -0.52
CA HIS A 293 -10.97 -7.95 -1.39
C HIS A 293 -9.49 -7.59 -1.55
N LEU A 294 -8.68 -7.68 -0.49
CA LEU A 294 -7.23 -7.42 -0.55
C LEU A 294 -6.52 -8.32 -1.57
N PHE A 295 -6.95 -9.57 -1.70
CA PHE A 295 -6.39 -10.53 -2.65
C PHE A 295 -6.91 -10.38 -4.09
N SER A 296 -7.86 -9.46 -4.34
CA SER A 296 -8.44 -9.22 -5.67
C SER A 296 -7.41 -8.73 -6.71
N ARG A 297 -6.30 -8.12 -6.25
CA ARG A 297 -5.19 -7.71 -7.12
C ARG A 297 -4.11 -8.80 -7.24
N ILE A 298 -3.79 -9.47 -6.13
CA ILE A 298 -2.72 -10.46 -6.08
C ILE A 298 -3.04 -11.71 -6.90
N VAL A 299 -4.19 -12.35 -6.65
CA VAL A 299 -4.53 -13.65 -7.23
C VAL A 299 -4.52 -13.63 -8.76
N PRO A 300 -5.20 -12.70 -9.45
CA PRO A 300 -5.16 -12.62 -10.91
C PRO A 300 -3.76 -12.29 -11.46
N ILE A 301 -2.95 -11.45 -10.78
CA ILE A 301 -1.58 -11.15 -11.23
C ILE A 301 -0.68 -12.37 -11.12
N VAL A 302 -0.70 -13.05 -9.97
CA VAL A 302 0.09 -14.27 -9.71
C VAL A 302 -0.20 -15.33 -10.78
N LYS A 303 -1.47 -15.48 -11.17
CA LYS A 303 -1.87 -16.31 -12.31
C LYS A 303 -1.31 -15.80 -13.64
N ASP A 304 -1.45 -14.52 -13.92
CA ASP A 304 -1.06 -13.91 -15.20
C ASP A 304 0.46 -13.94 -15.45
N ILE A 305 1.28 -13.84 -14.39
CA ILE A 305 2.74 -13.97 -14.47
C ILE A 305 3.20 -15.44 -14.48
N GLY A 306 2.28 -16.41 -14.41
CA GLY A 306 2.56 -17.83 -14.59
C GLY A 306 2.96 -18.61 -13.33
N LEU A 307 2.79 -18.04 -12.13
CA LEU A 307 2.98 -18.72 -10.85
C LEU A 307 1.64 -19.34 -10.40
N TRP A 308 1.25 -20.46 -11.01
CA TRP A 308 -0.09 -21.03 -10.85
C TRP A 308 -0.10 -22.54 -10.60
N GLY A 309 0.97 -23.07 -10.01
CA GLY A 309 1.09 -24.46 -9.61
C GLY A 309 0.16 -24.85 -8.45
N ASP A 310 0.15 -26.15 -8.14
CA ASP A 310 -0.79 -26.74 -7.17
C ASP A 310 -0.67 -26.14 -5.77
N LYS A 311 0.55 -25.76 -5.35
CA LYS A 311 0.80 -25.15 -4.03
C LYS A 311 0.18 -23.77 -3.90
N VAL A 312 0.33 -22.91 -4.92
CA VAL A 312 -0.26 -21.57 -4.97
C VAL A 312 -1.78 -21.66 -4.98
N GLN A 313 -2.33 -22.51 -5.86
CA GLN A 313 -3.78 -22.72 -5.91
C GLN A 313 -4.34 -23.28 -4.60
N LYS A 314 -3.60 -24.19 -3.94
CA LYS A 314 -3.99 -24.70 -2.61
C LYS A 314 -4.00 -23.59 -1.57
N ALA A 315 -2.97 -22.76 -1.49
CA ALA A 315 -2.93 -21.64 -0.56
C ALA A 315 -4.10 -20.67 -0.79
N PHE A 316 -4.41 -20.32 -2.04
CA PHE A 316 -5.58 -19.48 -2.35
C PHE A 316 -6.92 -20.15 -2.04
N ARG A 317 -7.04 -21.48 -2.16
CA ARG A 317 -8.24 -22.20 -1.68
C ARG A 317 -8.37 -22.14 -0.16
N ASP A 318 -7.28 -22.40 0.55
CA ASP A 318 -7.26 -22.39 2.02
C ASP A 318 -7.59 -20.99 2.58
N MET A 319 -7.24 -19.94 1.84
CA MET A 319 -7.61 -18.55 2.17
C MET A 319 -8.99 -18.13 1.65
N GLY A 320 -9.68 -18.97 0.87
CA GLY A 320 -11.01 -18.66 0.31
C GLY A 320 -11.00 -17.59 -0.80
N VAL A 321 -9.89 -17.41 -1.50
CA VAL A 321 -9.69 -16.35 -2.51
C VAL A 321 -9.38 -16.87 -3.91
N LEU A 322 -9.38 -18.20 -4.13
CA LEU A 322 -9.06 -18.79 -5.43
C LEU A 322 -9.94 -18.24 -6.57
N ASP A 323 -11.22 -17.96 -6.31
CA ASP A 323 -12.17 -17.48 -7.31
C ASP A 323 -11.80 -16.09 -7.88
N MET A 324 -10.97 -15.32 -7.17
CA MET A 324 -10.44 -14.03 -7.67
C MET A 324 -9.55 -14.20 -8.90
N ALA A 325 -9.09 -15.42 -9.21
CA ALA A 325 -8.33 -15.75 -10.41
C ALA A 325 -9.08 -15.48 -11.74
N GLY A 326 -10.39 -15.25 -11.67
CA GLY A 326 -11.22 -14.88 -12.81
C GLY A 326 -11.37 -13.37 -13.03
N LEU A 327 -10.83 -12.53 -12.14
CA LEU A 327 -10.94 -11.08 -12.27
C LEU A 327 -10.11 -10.56 -13.44
N ASP A 328 -10.67 -9.55 -14.12
CA ASP A 328 -9.99 -8.83 -15.19
C ASP A 328 -9.09 -7.74 -14.59
N ILE A 329 -7.79 -8.04 -14.52
CA ILE A 329 -6.80 -7.11 -13.96
C ILE A 329 -6.69 -5.81 -14.75
N GLU A 330 -6.88 -5.84 -16.07
CA GLU A 330 -6.74 -4.65 -16.92
C GLU A 330 -7.93 -3.71 -16.71
N ALA A 331 -9.13 -4.28 -16.56
CA ALA A 331 -10.33 -3.51 -16.19
C ALA A 331 -10.19 -2.88 -14.79
N LEU A 332 -9.63 -3.61 -13.83
CA LEU A 332 -9.39 -3.12 -12.47
C LEU A 332 -8.39 -1.96 -12.45
N MET A 333 -7.24 -2.12 -13.11
CA MET A 333 -6.22 -1.06 -13.20
C MET A 333 -6.75 0.17 -13.94
N LYS A 334 -7.57 -0.02 -14.97
CA LYS A 334 -8.23 1.08 -15.66
C LYS A 334 -9.20 1.84 -14.76
N ALA A 335 -9.98 1.13 -13.94
CA ALA A 335 -10.90 1.76 -12.99
C ALA A 335 -10.14 2.62 -11.97
N ASP A 336 -8.99 2.14 -11.49
CA ASP A 336 -8.13 2.89 -10.57
C ASP A 336 -7.60 4.19 -11.23
N GLU A 337 -7.15 4.12 -12.49
CA GLU A 337 -6.69 5.29 -13.27
C GLU A 337 -7.82 6.30 -13.56
N ASP A 338 -9.01 5.81 -13.91
CA ASP A 338 -10.19 6.65 -14.20
C ASP A 338 -10.64 7.41 -12.94
N GLN A 339 -10.62 6.75 -11.78
CA GLN A 339 -10.96 7.37 -10.49
C GLN A 339 -9.97 8.47 -10.09
N ALA A 340 -8.66 8.23 -10.26
CA ALA A 340 -7.65 9.25 -10.01
C ALA A 340 -7.87 10.48 -10.91
N THR A 341 -8.17 10.26 -12.19
CA THR A 341 -8.45 11.34 -13.15
C THR A 341 -9.71 12.14 -12.77
N ALA A 342 -10.73 11.48 -12.24
CA ALA A 342 -11.94 12.16 -11.77
C ALA A 342 -11.67 13.08 -10.57
N LEU A 343 -10.80 12.66 -9.65
CA LEU A 343 -10.39 13.48 -8.50
C LEU A 343 -9.57 14.69 -8.92
N ASP A 344 -8.63 14.53 -9.86
CA ASP A 344 -7.88 15.65 -10.42
C ASP A 344 -8.80 16.68 -11.08
N ARG A 345 -9.84 16.23 -11.79
CA ARG A 345 -10.84 17.11 -12.38
C ARG A 345 -11.64 17.87 -11.31
N ALA A 346 -12.12 17.16 -10.28
CA ALA A 346 -12.86 17.78 -9.20
C ALA A 346 -12.03 18.85 -8.46
N HIS A 347 -10.73 18.59 -8.26
CA HIS A 347 -9.82 19.57 -7.67
C HIS A 347 -9.60 20.79 -8.57
N ALA A 348 -9.43 20.61 -9.88
CA ALA A 348 -9.32 21.73 -10.81
C ALA A 348 -10.59 22.60 -10.81
N GLU A 349 -11.77 21.97 -10.86
CA GLU A 349 -13.06 22.66 -10.79
C GLU A 349 -13.24 23.42 -9.46
N MET A 350 -12.76 22.86 -8.35
CA MET A 350 -12.81 23.52 -7.04
C MET A 350 -11.86 24.72 -6.96
N ALA A 351 -10.66 24.61 -7.55
CA ALA A 351 -9.71 25.72 -7.63
C ALA A 351 -10.26 26.88 -8.48
N ASP A 352 -10.88 26.57 -9.62
CA ASP A 352 -11.52 27.58 -10.48
C ASP A 352 -12.65 28.29 -9.73
N ARG A 353 -13.50 27.54 -8.99
CA ARG A 353 -14.56 28.12 -8.15
C ARG A 353 -14.03 29.01 -7.03
N ALA A 354 -12.90 28.65 -6.42
CA ALA A 354 -12.29 29.47 -5.37
C ALA A 354 -11.86 30.83 -5.93
N VAL A 355 -11.27 30.85 -7.12
CA VAL A 355 -10.91 32.10 -7.83
C VAL A 355 -12.17 32.92 -8.16
N GLU A 356 -13.22 32.29 -8.68
CA GLU A 356 -14.49 32.97 -8.95
C GLU A 356 -15.10 33.62 -7.69
N VAL A 357 -15.07 32.91 -6.55
CA VAL A 357 -15.58 33.43 -5.27
C VAL A 357 -14.74 34.62 -4.79
N ASP A 358 -13.41 34.53 -4.86
CA ASP A 358 -12.52 35.62 -4.49
C ASP A 358 -12.73 36.87 -5.36
N GLU A 359 -12.93 36.68 -6.68
CA GLU A 359 -13.27 37.76 -7.61
C GLU A 359 -14.62 38.42 -7.28
N VAL A 360 -15.65 37.63 -6.94
CA VAL A 360 -16.96 38.14 -6.53
C VAL A 360 -16.88 38.90 -5.21
N ILE A 361 -16.12 38.40 -4.23
CA ILE A 361 -15.89 39.09 -2.95
C ILE A 361 -15.17 40.42 -3.20
N ALA A 362 -14.13 40.43 -4.03
CA ALA A 362 -13.40 41.66 -4.37
C ALA A 362 -14.28 42.69 -5.09
N ALA A 363 -15.14 42.26 -6.02
CA ALA A 363 -16.09 43.11 -6.72
C ALA A 363 -17.23 43.63 -5.81
N GLY A 364 -17.60 42.88 -4.76
CA GLY A 364 -18.58 43.31 -3.77
C GLY A 364 -18.02 44.26 -2.69
N ALA A 365 -16.70 44.34 -2.56
CA ALA A 365 -16.00 45.23 -1.64
C ALA A 365 -15.63 46.60 -2.24
N SER A 366 -15.82 46.78 -3.55
CA SER A 366 -15.71 48.04 -4.30
C SER A 366 -17.06 48.72 -4.48
#